data_AF-A0A7Y7WCX0-F1
#
_entry.id   AF-A0A7Y7WCX0-F1
#
_cell.length_a   1.000
_cell.length_b   1.000
_cell.length_c   1.000
_cell.angle_alpha   90.00
_cell.angle_beta   90.00
_cell.angle_gamma   90.00
#
_symmetry.space_group_name_H-M   'P 1'
#
loop_
_entity.id
_entity.type
_entity.pdbx_description
1 polymer ?
#
loop_
_entity_poly.entity_id
_entity_poly.type
_entity_poly.pdbx_seq_one_letter_code
_entity_poly.pdbx_strand_id
1 'polypeptide(L)'
;MSLDDALHLFTAGIISIGGGGLVVLAFSSWLGKVWAGRILREETHLLSVQLETTKRDLDVFKEKTLRFQNDKIVAYREITEIVAKLLAIMDKEIGSRLHWENIDDQLREFNEQRLKLYGFLVMLAPQAVMDAHDDLVEHLLFIVTGDGDYKWSEVREKVLFLLNVIREDIGLATGSIVYKGNL
;
A
#
# COMPACT_ATOMS: atom_id res chain seq x y z
N MET A 1 62.96 51.61 47.07
CA MET A 1 62.18 50.35 47.03
C MET A 1 63.17 49.21 47.12
N SER A 2 62.98 48.29 48.08
CA SER A 2 63.78 47.07 48.13
C SER A 2 63.35 46.13 47.00
N LEU A 3 64.27 45.31 46.50
CA LEU A 3 63.95 44.27 45.51
C LEU A 3 62.92 43.25 46.04
N ASP A 4 62.87 43.09 47.37
CA ASP A 4 61.92 42.25 48.09
C ASP A 4 60.48 42.76 47.98
N ASP A 5 60.26 44.07 48.14
CA ASP A 5 58.93 44.69 48.02
C ASP A 5 58.37 44.59 46.59
N ALA A 6 59.24 44.70 45.59
CA ALA A 6 58.86 44.53 44.20
C ALA A 6 58.46 43.07 43.90
N LEU A 7 59.24 42.09 44.37
CA LEU A 7 58.96 40.66 44.20
C LEU A 7 57.66 40.23 44.90
N HIS A 8 57.38 40.74 46.10
CA HIS A 8 56.13 40.48 46.81
C HIS A 8 54.90 41.06 46.09
N LEU A 9 55.02 42.24 45.48
CA LEU A 9 53.93 42.85 44.70
C LEU A 9 53.65 42.06 43.40
N PHE A 10 54.68 41.60 42.71
CA PHE A 10 54.55 40.77 41.50
C PHE A 10 54.03 39.36 41.80
N THR A 11 54.51 38.71 42.86
CA THR A 11 54.01 37.38 43.27
C THR A 11 52.57 37.44 43.79
N ALA A 12 52.21 38.47 44.57
CA ALA A 12 50.81 38.70 44.97
C ALA A 12 49.89 39.01 43.78
N GLY A 13 50.38 39.78 42.79
CA GLY A 13 49.66 40.04 41.54
C GLY A 13 49.46 38.78 40.67
N ILE A 14 50.49 37.93 40.55
CA ILE A 14 50.44 36.67 39.79
C ILE A 14 49.57 35.62 40.50
N ILE A 15 49.57 35.56 41.84
CA ILE A 15 48.68 34.67 42.62
C ILE A 15 47.22 35.14 42.52
N SER A 16 46.98 36.45 42.51
CA SER A 16 45.65 37.03 42.30
C SER A 16 45.11 36.76 40.89
N ILE A 17 45.94 36.90 39.86
CA ILE A 17 45.57 36.66 38.46
C ILE A 17 45.50 35.15 38.14
N GLY A 18 46.42 34.34 38.68
CA GLY A 18 46.46 32.89 38.50
C GLY A 18 45.35 32.14 39.26
N GLY A 19 45.03 32.58 40.48
CA GLY A 19 43.90 32.06 41.26
C GLY A 19 42.55 32.44 40.66
N GLY A 20 42.40 33.68 40.18
CA GLY A 20 41.22 34.11 39.44
C GLY A 20 41.05 33.37 38.11
N GLY A 21 42.14 33.11 37.39
CA GLY A 21 42.15 32.32 36.17
C GLY A 21 41.65 30.89 36.36
N LEU A 22 42.06 30.20 37.43
CA LEU A 22 41.57 28.86 37.76
C LEU A 22 40.06 28.85 38.06
N VAL A 23 39.54 29.85 38.77
CA VAL A 23 38.11 29.98 39.05
C VAL A 23 37.33 30.20 37.76
N VAL A 24 37.80 31.08 36.88
CA VAL A 24 37.16 31.35 35.57
C VAL A 24 37.18 30.10 34.68
N LEU A 25 38.29 29.35 34.64
CA LEU A 25 38.39 28.11 33.88
C LEU A 25 37.46 27.02 34.43
N ALA A 26 37.38 26.87 35.77
CA ALA A 26 36.48 25.93 36.40
C ALA A 26 35.00 26.27 36.13
N PHE A 27 34.63 27.55 36.24
CA PHE A 27 33.27 28.02 35.91
C PHE A 27 32.94 27.86 34.42
N SER A 28 33.88 28.17 33.53
CA SER A 28 33.71 27.99 32.09
C SER A 28 33.52 26.51 31.72
N SER A 29 34.29 25.61 32.33
CA SER A 29 34.12 24.16 32.16
C SER A 29 32.76 23.68 32.67
N TRP A 30 32.31 24.17 33.83
CA TRP A 30 31.01 23.83 34.39
C TRP A 30 29.85 24.32 33.50
N LEU A 31 29.90 25.57 33.04
CA LEU A 31 28.93 26.12 32.10
C LEU A 31 28.93 25.30 30.80
N GLY A 32 30.10 25.01 30.23
CA GLY A 32 30.21 24.18 29.03
C GLY A 32 29.52 22.82 29.18
N LYS A 33 29.71 22.13 30.31
CA LYS A 33 29.04 20.86 30.60
C LYS A 33 27.52 21.00 30.71
N VAL A 34 27.04 22.05 31.39
CA VAL A 34 25.59 22.30 31.56
C VAL A 34 24.93 22.63 30.22
N TRP A 35 25.56 23.49 29.42
CA TRP A 35 25.08 23.86 28.09
C TRP A 35 25.12 22.70 27.11
N ALA A 36 26.22 21.93 27.07
CA ALA A 36 26.30 20.72 26.26
C ALA A 36 25.23 19.68 26.67
N GLY A 37 25.05 19.46 27.97
CA GLY A 37 24.01 18.56 28.47
C GLY A 37 22.58 19.08 28.23
N ARG A 38 22.39 20.39 28.08
CA ARG A 38 21.10 20.97 27.69
C ARG A 38 20.84 20.77 26.19
N ILE A 39 21.80 21.12 25.35
CA ILE A 39 21.70 20.95 23.88
C ILE A 39 21.46 19.47 23.53
N LEU A 40 22.24 18.57 24.12
CA LEU A 40 22.08 17.12 23.89
C LEU A 40 20.70 16.61 24.31
N ARG A 41 20.14 17.11 25.42
CA ARG A 41 18.78 16.75 25.85
C ARG A 41 17.71 17.29 24.91
N GLU A 42 17.88 18.51 24.42
CA GLU A 42 16.97 19.11 23.44
C GLU A 42 16.99 18.32 22.13
N GLU A 43 18.18 18.00 21.62
CA GLU A 43 18.36 17.22 20.39
C GLU A 43 17.83 15.80 20.52
N THR A 44 18.12 15.11 21.63
CA THR A 44 17.58 13.76 21.86
C THR A 44 16.06 13.77 22.02
N HIS A 45 15.50 14.78 22.68
CA HIS A 45 14.05 14.97 22.75
C HIS A 45 13.45 15.20 21.36
N LEU A 46 14.02 16.11 20.55
CA LEU A 46 13.58 16.36 19.18
C LEU A 46 13.66 15.11 18.31
N LEU A 47 14.77 14.37 18.36
CA LEU A 47 14.94 13.10 17.65
C LEU A 47 13.91 12.07 18.11
N SER A 48 13.62 11.97 19.40
CA SER A 48 12.60 11.05 19.92
C SER A 48 11.19 11.39 19.42
N VAL A 49 10.86 12.68 19.36
CA VAL A 49 9.58 13.15 18.82
C VAL A 49 9.50 12.84 17.33
N GLN A 50 10.54 13.15 16.55
CA GLN A 50 10.58 12.86 15.11
C GLN A 50 10.48 11.37 14.80
N LEU A 51 11.10 10.53 15.64
CA LEU A 51 11.05 9.08 15.49
C LEU A 51 9.64 8.54 15.77
N GLU A 52 8.98 9.03 16.82
CA GLU A 52 7.59 8.65 17.13
C GLU A 52 6.59 9.15 16.09
N THR A 53 6.79 10.36 15.53
CA THR A 53 5.95 10.84 14.41
C THR A 53 6.16 9.98 13.17
N THR A 54 7.41 9.68 12.83
CA THR A 54 7.73 8.86 11.65
C THR A 54 7.15 7.44 11.76
N LYS A 55 7.23 6.83 12.95
CA LYS A 55 6.58 5.53 13.21
C LYS A 55 5.07 5.61 13.03
N ARG A 56 4.42 6.63 13.60
CA ARG A 56 2.98 6.81 13.46
C ARG A 56 2.57 7.00 11.99
N ASP A 57 3.31 7.79 11.24
CA ASP A 57 3.05 8.01 9.82
C ASP A 57 3.23 6.70 9.02
N LEU A 58 4.24 5.90 9.35
CA LEU A 58 4.46 4.59 8.76
C LEU A 58 3.30 3.63 9.07
N ASP A 59 2.80 3.62 10.30
CA ASP A 59 1.65 2.79 10.69
C ASP A 59 0.39 3.18 9.93
N VAL A 60 0.10 4.49 9.83
CA VAL A 60 -1.02 5.02 9.04
C VAL A 60 -0.88 4.66 7.56
N PHE A 61 0.33 4.80 7.00
CA PHE A 61 0.59 4.44 5.61
C PHE A 61 0.41 2.94 5.36
N LYS A 62 0.91 2.09 6.26
CA LYS A 62 0.75 0.64 6.22
C LYS A 62 -0.72 0.25 6.29
N GLU A 63 -1.48 0.82 7.22
CA GLU A 63 -2.91 0.55 7.37
C GLU A 63 -3.70 0.94 6.11
N LYS A 64 -3.46 2.15 5.56
CA LYS A 64 -4.07 2.59 4.31
C LYS A 64 -3.74 1.66 3.14
N THR A 65 -2.48 1.24 3.04
CA THR A 65 -2.03 0.33 1.97
C THR A 65 -2.70 -1.03 2.10
N LEU A 66 -2.73 -1.61 3.30
CA LEU A 66 -3.37 -2.90 3.55
C LEU A 66 -4.87 -2.85 3.26
N ARG A 67 -5.54 -1.77 3.67
CA ARG A 67 -6.96 -1.57 3.38
C ARG A 67 -7.22 -1.47 1.89
N PHE A 68 -6.43 -0.68 1.16
CA PHE A 68 -6.54 -0.56 -0.30
C PHE A 68 -6.34 -1.91 -1.01
N GLN A 69 -5.35 -2.70 -0.58
CA GLN A 69 -5.14 -4.06 -1.10
C GLN A 69 -6.30 -5.00 -0.77
N ASN A 70 -6.90 -4.87 0.42
CA ASN A 70 -8.09 -5.64 0.78
C ASN A 70 -9.28 -5.28 -0.09
N ASP A 71 -9.55 -3.99 -0.30
CA ASP A 71 -10.64 -3.50 -1.15
C ASP A 71 -10.50 -4.00 -2.60
N LYS A 72 -9.28 -4.05 -3.13
CA LYS A 72 -8.97 -4.70 -4.43
C LYS A 72 -9.37 -6.18 -4.45
N ILE A 73 -8.95 -6.94 -3.45
CA ILE A 73 -9.26 -8.38 -3.36
C ILE A 73 -10.77 -8.61 -3.30
N VAL A 74 -11.50 -7.76 -2.57
CA VAL A 74 -12.97 -7.83 -2.50
C VAL A 74 -13.57 -7.57 -3.88
N ALA A 75 -13.18 -6.49 -4.56
CA ALA A 75 -13.67 -6.19 -5.91
C ALA A 75 -13.36 -7.33 -6.92
N TYR A 76 -12.17 -7.92 -6.84
CA TYR A 76 -11.79 -9.04 -7.70
C TYR A 76 -12.51 -10.35 -7.37
N ARG A 77 -12.93 -10.56 -6.12
CA ARG A 77 -13.82 -11.67 -5.77
C ARG A 77 -15.20 -11.49 -6.42
N GLU A 78 -15.74 -10.28 -6.39
CA GLU A 78 -17.04 -9.97 -7.02
C GLU A 78 -17.03 -10.27 -8.53
N ILE A 79 -15.90 -10.04 -9.24
CA ILE A 79 -15.72 -10.49 -10.64
C ILE A 79 -16.01 -11.99 -10.75
N THR A 80 -15.36 -12.80 -9.93
CA THR A 80 -15.49 -14.26 -10.01
C THR A 80 -16.92 -14.72 -9.71
N GLU A 81 -17.62 -14.05 -8.82
CA GLU A 81 -19.03 -14.34 -8.51
C GLU A 81 -19.96 -13.99 -9.67
N ILE A 82 -19.79 -12.80 -10.27
CA ILE A 82 -20.59 -12.34 -11.42
C ILE A 82 -20.37 -13.25 -12.63
N VAL A 83 -19.12 -13.60 -12.92
CA VAL A 83 -18.78 -14.53 -14.01
C VAL A 83 -19.37 -15.92 -13.74
N ALA A 84 -19.26 -16.45 -12.52
CA ALA A 84 -19.82 -17.75 -12.16
C ALA A 84 -21.35 -17.79 -12.32
N LYS A 85 -22.05 -16.71 -11.94
CA LYS A 85 -23.51 -16.59 -12.17
C LYS A 85 -23.85 -16.62 -13.65
N LEU A 86 -23.10 -15.89 -14.48
CA LEU A 86 -23.34 -15.87 -15.93
C LEU A 86 -23.10 -17.25 -16.56
N LEU A 87 -22.01 -17.92 -16.17
CA LEU A 87 -21.74 -19.30 -16.58
C LEU A 87 -22.86 -20.26 -16.18
N ALA A 88 -23.39 -20.14 -14.96
CA ALA A 88 -24.50 -20.98 -14.50
C ALA A 88 -25.80 -20.75 -15.29
N ILE A 89 -26.07 -19.51 -15.72
CA ILE A 89 -27.19 -19.20 -16.63
C ILE A 89 -26.99 -19.91 -17.97
N MET A 90 -25.79 -19.81 -18.56
CA MET A 90 -25.49 -20.45 -19.84
C MET A 90 -25.57 -21.98 -19.76
N ASP A 91 -24.97 -22.60 -18.75
CA ASP A 91 -24.98 -24.06 -18.58
C ASP A 91 -26.42 -24.60 -18.39
N LYS A 92 -27.29 -23.84 -17.72
CA LYS A 92 -28.71 -24.17 -17.56
C LYS A 92 -29.44 -24.19 -18.91
N GLU A 93 -29.16 -23.23 -19.79
CA GLU A 93 -29.85 -23.11 -21.08
C GLU A 93 -29.25 -24.00 -22.20
N ILE A 94 -27.95 -24.28 -22.15
CA ILE A 94 -27.33 -25.24 -23.08
C ILE A 94 -27.87 -26.66 -22.85
N GLY A 95 -28.16 -27.03 -21.60
CA GLY A 95 -28.79 -28.30 -21.26
C GLY A 95 -30.25 -28.41 -21.67
N SER A 96 -30.95 -27.29 -21.89
CA SER A 96 -32.39 -27.24 -22.15
C SER A 96 -32.75 -27.21 -23.64
N ARG A 97 -31.82 -26.86 -24.56
CA ARG A 97 -32.10 -26.52 -25.98
C ARG A 97 -33.22 -25.47 -26.16
N LEU A 98 -33.64 -24.82 -25.08
CA LEU A 98 -34.79 -23.94 -25.08
C LEU A 98 -34.31 -22.50 -25.25
N HIS A 99 -35.03 -21.76 -26.08
CA HIS A 99 -34.75 -20.37 -26.42
C HIS A 99 -34.39 -19.52 -25.21
N TRP A 100 -33.41 -18.63 -25.41
CA TRP A 100 -33.03 -17.52 -24.53
C TRP A 100 -34.18 -16.51 -24.24
N GLU A 101 -35.43 -16.86 -24.55
CA GLU A 101 -36.64 -16.03 -24.43
C GLU A 101 -37.04 -15.72 -22.98
N ASN A 102 -36.52 -16.46 -21.99
CA ASN A 102 -36.93 -16.35 -20.58
C ASN A 102 -35.81 -15.93 -19.61
N ILE A 103 -34.65 -15.48 -20.10
CA ILE A 103 -33.51 -15.08 -19.23
C ILE A 103 -33.49 -13.58 -18.87
N ASP A 104 -34.46 -12.78 -19.32
CA ASP A 104 -34.46 -11.32 -19.16
C ASP A 104 -34.25 -10.85 -17.72
N ASP A 105 -34.89 -11.48 -16.75
CA ASP A 105 -34.74 -11.12 -15.34
C ASP A 105 -33.33 -11.47 -14.81
N GLN A 106 -32.78 -12.60 -15.21
CA GLN A 106 -31.42 -13.03 -14.83
C GLN A 106 -30.36 -12.14 -15.49
N LEU A 107 -30.57 -11.76 -16.74
CA LEU A 107 -29.68 -10.87 -17.49
C LEU A 107 -29.75 -9.43 -16.95
N ARG A 108 -30.93 -8.97 -16.51
CA ARG A 108 -31.08 -7.69 -15.82
C ARG A 108 -30.29 -7.66 -14.51
N GLU A 109 -30.43 -8.69 -13.67
CA GLU A 109 -29.66 -8.81 -12.43
C GLU A 109 -28.15 -8.83 -12.71
N PHE A 110 -27.72 -9.60 -13.71
CA PHE A 110 -26.33 -9.63 -14.14
C PHE A 110 -25.82 -8.25 -14.57
N ASN A 111 -26.57 -7.53 -15.40
CA ASN A 111 -26.18 -6.19 -15.87
C ASN A 111 -26.07 -5.18 -14.72
N GLU A 112 -26.97 -5.25 -13.73
CA GLU A 112 -26.91 -4.42 -12.53
C GLU A 112 -25.63 -4.70 -11.72
N GLN A 113 -25.33 -5.98 -11.49
CA GLN A 113 -24.13 -6.40 -10.76
C GLN A 113 -22.85 -6.01 -11.53
N ARG A 114 -22.83 -6.19 -12.85
CA ARG A 114 -21.73 -5.76 -13.72
C ARG A 114 -21.47 -4.27 -13.61
N LEU A 115 -22.50 -3.42 -13.67
CA LEU A 115 -22.34 -1.97 -13.59
C LEU A 115 -21.78 -1.53 -12.22
N LYS A 116 -22.28 -2.14 -11.12
CA LYS A 116 -21.77 -1.87 -9.77
C LYS A 116 -20.29 -2.24 -9.66
N LEU A 117 -19.94 -3.44 -10.11
CA LEU A 117 -18.56 -3.92 -10.16
C LEU A 117 -17.67 -2.98 -10.98
N TYR A 118 -18.13 -2.57 -12.17
CA TYR A 118 -17.38 -1.66 -13.05
C TYR A 118 -17.01 -0.35 -12.33
N GLY A 119 -17.95 0.20 -11.55
CA GLY A 119 -17.69 1.36 -10.70
C GLY A 119 -16.55 1.13 -9.70
N PHE A 120 -16.52 -0.04 -9.04
CA PHE A 120 -15.44 -0.41 -8.13
C PHE A 120 -14.11 -0.62 -8.86
N LEU A 121 -14.12 -1.29 -10.02
CA LEU A 121 -12.90 -1.55 -10.78
C LEU A 121 -12.28 -0.26 -11.31
N VAL A 122 -13.06 0.71 -11.79
CA VAL A 122 -12.51 2.02 -12.22
C VAL A 122 -11.78 2.75 -11.08
N MET A 123 -12.19 2.54 -9.82
CA MET A 123 -11.55 3.16 -8.66
C MET A 123 -10.27 2.45 -8.21
N LEU A 124 -10.14 1.15 -8.48
CA LEU A 124 -9.14 0.30 -7.82
C LEU A 124 -8.22 -0.44 -8.78
N ALA A 125 -8.72 -0.86 -9.94
CA ALA A 125 -8.05 -1.77 -10.85
C ALA A 125 -7.18 -1.02 -11.89
N PRO A 126 -6.04 -1.60 -12.30
CA PRO A 126 -5.26 -1.09 -13.42
C PRO A 126 -5.94 -1.42 -14.75
N GLN A 127 -5.55 -0.69 -15.81
CA GLN A 127 -6.12 -0.88 -17.15
C GLN A 127 -6.04 -2.33 -17.63
N ALA A 128 -4.95 -3.04 -17.37
CA ALA A 128 -4.81 -4.44 -17.79
C ALA A 128 -5.90 -5.37 -17.20
N VAL A 129 -6.33 -5.13 -15.95
CA VAL A 129 -7.41 -5.90 -15.34
C VAL A 129 -8.75 -5.51 -15.97
N MET A 130 -8.97 -4.22 -16.26
CA MET A 130 -10.16 -3.74 -16.95
C MET A 130 -10.29 -4.39 -18.33
N ASP A 131 -9.23 -4.35 -19.13
CA ASP A 131 -9.21 -4.91 -20.49
C ASP A 131 -9.50 -6.42 -20.48
N ALA A 132 -8.88 -7.16 -19.56
CA ALA A 132 -9.10 -8.61 -19.43
C ALA A 132 -10.51 -8.96 -18.94
N HIS A 133 -11.09 -8.11 -18.07
CA HIS A 133 -12.46 -8.27 -17.60
C HIS A 133 -13.45 -8.01 -18.74
N ASP A 134 -13.22 -6.95 -19.50
CA ASP A 134 -14.10 -6.52 -20.59
C ASP A 134 -14.07 -7.54 -21.73
N ASP A 135 -12.89 -8.05 -22.10
CA ASP A 135 -12.73 -9.12 -23.09
C ASP A 135 -13.48 -10.42 -22.70
N LEU A 136 -13.45 -10.79 -21.42
CA LEU A 136 -14.20 -11.94 -20.92
C LEU A 136 -15.71 -11.69 -20.97
N VAL A 137 -16.17 -10.57 -20.41
CA VAL A 137 -17.59 -10.29 -20.28
C VAL A 137 -18.24 -10.04 -21.64
N GLU A 138 -17.56 -9.34 -22.54
CA GLU A 138 -18.01 -9.14 -23.92
C GLU A 138 -18.19 -10.48 -24.63
N HIS A 139 -17.21 -11.39 -24.53
CA HIS A 139 -17.31 -12.73 -25.09
C HIS A 139 -18.51 -13.52 -24.52
N LEU A 140 -18.73 -13.47 -23.21
CA LEU A 140 -19.86 -14.15 -22.57
C LEU A 140 -21.21 -13.54 -23.00
N LEU A 141 -21.29 -12.22 -23.16
CA LEU A 141 -22.51 -11.56 -23.63
C LEU A 141 -22.82 -11.92 -25.08
N PHE A 142 -21.82 -11.98 -25.97
CA PHE A 142 -22.01 -12.42 -27.35
C PHE A 142 -22.60 -13.84 -27.43
N ILE A 143 -22.19 -14.73 -26.53
CA ILE A 143 -22.74 -16.10 -26.45
C ILE A 143 -24.22 -16.05 -26.01
N VAL A 144 -24.52 -15.25 -24.98
CA VAL A 144 -25.88 -15.15 -24.40
C VAL A 144 -26.87 -14.48 -25.35
N THR A 145 -26.44 -13.51 -26.16
CA THR A 145 -27.31 -12.87 -27.16
C THR A 145 -27.55 -13.74 -28.40
N GLY A 146 -26.88 -14.90 -28.50
CA GLY A 146 -27.01 -15.83 -29.63
C GLY A 146 -26.11 -15.50 -30.82
N ASP A 147 -25.18 -14.55 -30.66
CA ASP A 147 -24.26 -14.12 -31.71
C ASP A 147 -22.94 -14.93 -31.73
N GLY A 148 -22.75 -15.87 -30.78
CA GLY A 148 -21.56 -16.69 -30.66
C GLY A 148 -21.82 -18.11 -30.16
N ASP A 149 -20.94 -19.04 -30.55
CA ASP A 149 -20.97 -20.42 -30.08
C ASP A 149 -20.38 -20.55 -28.67
N TYR A 150 -21.05 -21.27 -27.77
CA TYR A 150 -20.47 -21.59 -26.47
C TYR A 150 -19.39 -22.67 -26.59
N LYS A 151 -18.14 -22.28 -26.34
CA LYS A 151 -17.01 -23.19 -26.21
C LYS A 151 -16.31 -22.99 -24.86
N TRP A 152 -16.41 -24.00 -24.00
CA TRP A 152 -15.82 -23.96 -22.67
C TRP A 152 -14.31 -23.65 -22.67
N SER A 153 -13.57 -24.16 -23.64
CA SER A 153 -12.13 -23.92 -23.77
C SER A 153 -11.77 -22.44 -23.93
N GLU A 154 -12.53 -21.72 -24.77
CA GLU A 154 -12.31 -20.29 -25.07
C GLU A 154 -12.68 -19.42 -23.86
N VAL A 155 -13.82 -19.71 -23.24
CA VAL A 155 -14.26 -19.04 -22.01
C VAL A 155 -13.25 -19.23 -20.88
N ARG A 156 -12.78 -20.47 -20.67
CA ARG A 156 -11.77 -20.76 -19.65
C ARG A 156 -10.46 -20.04 -19.90
N GLU A 157 -10.00 -19.95 -21.15
CA GLU A 157 -8.77 -19.24 -21.48
C GLU A 157 -8.86 -17.77 -21.08
N LYS A 158 -9.97 -17.11 -21.40
CA LYS A 158 -10.23 -15.72 -20.98
C LYS A 158 -10.33 -15.57 -19.46
N VAL A 159 -11.00 -16.50 -18.77
CA VAL A 159 -11.05 -16.51 -17.29
C VAL A 159 -9.65 -16.65 -16.69
N LEU A 160 -8.82 -17.57 -17.19
CA LEU A 160 -7.46 -17.78 -16.70
C LEU A 160 -6.56 -16.59 -16.99
N PHE A 161 -6.73 -15.95 -18.16
CA PHE A 161 -6.03 -14.72 -18.48
C PHE A 161 -6.36 -13.62 -17.47
N LEU A 162 -7.65 -13.34 -17.25
CA LEU A 162 -8.11 -12.37 -16.25
C LEU A 162 -7.57 -12.68 -14.84
N LEU A 163 -7.66 -13.94 -14.40
CA LEU A 163 -7.16 -14.33 -13.08
C LEU A 163 -5.65 -14.15 -12.94
N ASN A 164 -4.87 -14.37 -14.01
CA ASN A 164 -3.43 -14.13 -13.99
C ASN A 164 -3.10 -12.63 -13.90
N VAL A 165 -3.81 -11.79 -14.65
CA VAL A 165 -3.62 -10.33 -14.58
C VAL A 165 -4.01 -9.79 -13.20
N ILE A 166 -5.10 -10.30 -12.61
CA ILE A 166 -5.49 -9.99 -11.23
C ILE A 166 -4.38 -10.39 -10.24
N ARG A 167 -3.85 -11.62 -10.36
CA ARG A 167 -2.76 -12.12 -9.50
C ARG A 167 -1.50 -11.24 -9.59
N GLU A 168 -1.20 -10.72 -10.77
CA GLU A 168 -0.09 -9.79 -10.98
C GLU A 168 -0.34 -8.46 -10.26
N ASP A 169 -1.53 -7.87 -10.40
CA ASP A 169 -1.88 -6.60 -9.74
C ASP A 169 -1.83 -6.67 -8.20
N ILE A 170 -2.23 -7.80 -7.61
CA ILE A 170 -2.18 -8.00 -6.14
C ILE A 170 -0.83 -8.56 -5.65
N GLY A 171 0.18 -8.67 -6.51
CA GLY A 171 1.53 -9.08 -6.14
C GLY A 171 1.71 -10.57 -5.81
N LEU A 172 0.85 -11.45 -6.33
CA LEU A 172 0.92 -12.91 -6.16
C LEU A 172 1.60 -13.64 -7.34
N ALA A 173 2.08 -12.91 -8.35
CA ALA A 173 2.64 -13.50 -9.56
C ALA A 173 4.05 -14.08 -9.35
N THR A 174 4.12 -15.40 -9.18
CA THR A 174 5.35 -16.21 -9.33
C THR A 174 5.41 -16.94 -10.69
N GLY A 175 4.35 -16.82 -11.50
CA GLY A 175 4.18 -17.45 -12.81
C GLY A 175 2.70 -17.54 -13.20
N SER A 176 2.42 -17.78 -14.49
CA SER A 176 1.06 -17.88 -15.02
C SER A 176 0.42 -19.22 -14.68
N ILE A 177 -0.82 -19.20 -14.17
CA ILE A 177 -1.65 -20.40 -14.06
C ILE A 177 -2.18 -20.75 -15.44
N VAL A 178 -2.03 -22.02 -15.80
CA VAL A 178 -2.57 -22.60 -17.03
C VAL A 178 -3.38 -23.83 -16.69
N TYR A 179 -4.44 -24.08 -17.46
CA TYR A 179 -5.18 -25.34 -17.37
C TYR A 179 -4.32 -26.49 -17.91
N LYS A 180 -4.26 -27.60 -17.17
CA LYS A 180 -3.51 -28.80 -17.56
C LYS A 180 -4.37 -30.05 -17.71
N GLY A 181 -5.70 -29.90 -17.75
CA GLY A 181 -6.61 -31.01 -18.03
C GLY A 181 -6.88 -31.17 -19.52
N ASN A 182 -7.80 -32.07 -19.85
CA ASN A 182 -8.06 -32.50 -21.23
C ASN A 182 -9.45 -32.11 -21.78
N LEU A 183 -10.24 -31.34 -21.02
CA LEU A 183 -11.56 -30.86 -21.41
C LEU A 183 -11.51 -29.39 -21.83
#